data_AF-A0A0R3Q023-F1
#
_entry.id   AF-A0A0R3Q023-F1
#
_cell.length_a   1.000
_cell.length_b   1.000
_cell.length_c   1.000
_cell.angle_alpha   90.00
_cell.angle_beta   90.00
_cell.angle_gamma   90.00
#
_symmetry.space_group_name_H-M   'P 1'
#
loop_
_entity.id
_entity.type
_entity.pdbx_description
1 polymer ?
#
loop_
_entity_poly.entity_id
_entity_poly.type
_entity_poly.pdbx_seq_one_letter_code
_entity_poly.pdbx_strand_id
1 'polypeptide(L)' 'MIYTKDGCTFCTKAKELLNNEKMEYKECNTDKLKETNPEQYKGRVNGLVYMTRQTTMPQVRP' A
#
# COMPACT_ATOMS: atom_id res chain seq x y z
N MET A 1 5.49 3.40 -5.93
CA MET A 1 5.11 3.21 -4.50
C MET A 1 4.08 2.09 -4.37
N ILE A 2 4.20 1.20 -3.38
CA ILE A 2 3.20 0.14 -3.09
C ILE A 2 2.53 0.42 -1.74
N TYR A 3 1.20 0.34 -1.72
CA TYR A 3 0.40 0.47 -0.51
C TYR A 3 -0.08 -0.90 -0.06
N THR A 4 0.16 -1.22 1.22
CA THR A 4 -0.02 -2.55 1.80
C THR A 4 -0.69 -2.45 3.17
N LYS A 5 -1.12 -3.60 3.70
CA LYS A 5 -1.63 -3.74 5.06
C LYS A 5 -1.11 -5.05 5.66
N ASP A 6 -1.12 -5.17 6.98
CA ASP A 6 -0.68 -6.37 7.67
C ASP A 6 -1.68 -7.53 7.46
N GLY A 7 -1.18 -8.76 7.48
CA GLY A 7 -1.99 -9.97 7.22
C GLY A 7 -2.53 -10.11 5.78
N CYS A 8 -2.02 -9.35 4.82
CA CYS A 8 -2.48 -9.36 3.43
C CYS A 8 -1.64 -10.28 2.54
N THR A 9 -2.12 -11.49 2.23
CA THR A 9 -1.43 -12.45 1.35
C THR A 9 -1.18 -11.91 -0.05
N PHE A 10 -2.14 -11.16 -0.61
CA PHE A 10 -1.98 -10.53 -1.93
C PHE A 10 -0.88 -9.47 -1.94
N CYS A 11 -0.68 -8.77 -0.82
CA CYS A 11 0.36 -7.77 -0.67
C CYS A 11 1.75 -8.42 -0.67
N THR A 12 1.91 -9.56 0.01
CA THR A 12 3.15 -10.35 -0.03
C THR A 12 3.48 -10.79 -1.46
N LYS A 13 2.51 -11.38 -2.17
CA LYS A 13 2.70 -11.80 -3.57
C LYS A 13 3.04 -10.64 -4.50
N ALA A 14 2.41 -9.49 -4.33
CA ALA A 14 2.71 -8.31 -5.14
C ALA A 14 4.14 -7.80 -4.90
N LYS A 15 4.64 -7.82 -3.65
CA LYS A 15 6.04 -7.49 -3.36
C LYS A 15 7.01 -8.50 -3.97
N GLU A 16 6.71 -9.79 -3.87
CA GLU A 16 7.52 -10.84 -4.49
C GLU A 16 7.65 -10.63 -6.00
N LEU A 17 6.54 -10.32 -6.69
CA LEU A 17 6.57 -9.99 -8.12
C LEU A 17 7.46 -8.78 -8.42
N LEU A 18 7.31 -7.68 -7.69
CA LEU A 18 8.13 -6.48 -7.88
C LEU A 18 9.62 -6.74 -7.63
N ASN A 19 9.94 -7.54 -6.60
CA ASN A 19 11.32 -7.94 -6.30
C ASN A 19 11.90 -8.86 -7.38
N ASN A 20 11.11 -9.80 -7.91
CA ASN A 20 11.54 -10.71 -8.98
C ASN A 20 11.85 -9.95 -10.27
N GLU A 21 11.04 -8.94 -10.59
CA GLU A 21 11.26 -8.02 -11.71
C GLU A 21 12.37 -6.98 -11.42
N LYS A 22 13.00 -7.03 -10.25
CA LYS A 22 14.02 -6.09 -9.77
C LYS A 22 13.57 -4.62 -9.85
N MET A 23 12.27 -4.39 -9.66
CA MET A 23 11.72 -3.03 -9.62
C MET A 23 11.94 -2.41 -8.26
N GLU A 24 12.57 -1.25 -8.22
CA GLU A 24 12.67 -0.48 -6.98
C GLU A 24 11.30 0.08 -6.60
N TYR A 25 10.87 -0.15 -5.36
CA TYR A 25 9.61 0.40 -4.86
C TYR A 25 9.74 0.86 -3.41
N LYS A 26 9.02 1.94 -3.08
CA LYS A 26 8.77 2.35 -1.70
C LYS A 26 7.49 1.73 -1.19
N GLU A 27 7.56 1.04 -0.06
CA GLU A 27 6.39 0.50 0.63
C GLU A 27 5.76 1.53 1.57
N CYS A 28 4.43 1.62 1.57
CA CYS A 28 3.65 2.30 2.58
C CYS A 28 2.63 1.32 3.17
N ASN A 29 2.93 0.81 4.36
CA ASN A 29 2.02 0.00 5.13
C ASN A 29 1.00 0.90 5.85
N THR A 30 -0.27 0.75 5.52
CA THR A 30 -1.34 1.60 6.05
C THR A 30 -1.66 1.31 7.52
N ASP A 31 -1.43 0.10 8.00
CA ASP A 31 -1.66 -0.24 9.41
C ASP A 31 -0.58 0.39 10.28
N LYS A 32 0.68 0.26 9.88
CA LYS A 32 1.79 0.98 10.53
C LYS A 32 1.59 2.50 10.47
N LEU A 33 1.13 3.05 9.34
CA LEU A 33 0.84 4.48 9.22
C LEU A 33 -0.25 4.92 10.20
N LYS A 34 -1.27 4.07 10.43
CA LYS A 34 -2.33 4.34 11.40
C LYS A 34 -1.77 4.41 12.83
N GLU A 35 -0.81 3.55 13.15
CA GLU A 35 -0.17 3.50 14.46
C GLU A 35 0.79 4.68 14.68
N THR A 36 1.65 5.00 13.70
CA THR A 36 2.69 6.02 13.87
C THR A 36 2.18 7.44 13.61
N ASN A 37 1.30 7.62 12.63
CA ASN A 37 0.83 8.94 12.16
C ASN A 37 -0.68 8.90 11.84
N PRO A 38 -1.54 8.71 12.85
CA PRO A 38 -2.99 8.55 12.67
C PRO A 38 -3.65 9.73 11.96
N GLU A 39 -3.12 10.96 12.10
CA GLU A 39 -3.64 12.15 11.42
C GLU A 39 -3.54 12.04 9.89
N GLN A 40 -2.45 11.43 9.39
CA GLN A 40 -2.22 11.27 7.95
C GLN A 40 -2.91 10.03 7.38
N TYR A 41 -3.31 9.08 8.22
CA TYR A 41 -3.91 7.81 7.80
C TYR A 41 -5.18 8.01 6.98
N LYS A 42 -6.16 8.78 7.50
CA LYS A 42 -7.44 9.01 6.82
C LYS A 42 -7.25 9.67 5.46
N GLY A 43 -6.44 10.72 5.40
CA GLY A 43 -6.13 11.43 4.15
C GLY A 43 -5.49 10.50 3.12
N ARG A 44 -4.54 9.65 3.56
CA ARG A 44 -3.87 8.70 2.69
C ARG A 44 -4.82 7.66 2.11
N VAL A 45 -5.60 6.99 2.95
CA VAL A 45 -6.53 5.93 2.50
C VAL A 45 -7.61 6.51 1.60
N ASN A 46 -8.22 7.64 1.99
CA ASN A 46 -9.24 8.28 1.17
C ASN A 46 -8.69 8.75 -0.18
N GLY A 47 -7.46 9.30 -0.20
CA GLY A 47 -6.77 9.66 -1.43
C GLY A 47 -6.57 8.46 -2.35
N LEU A 48 -6.14 7.31 -1.80
CA LEU A 48 -6.00 6.07 -2.56
C LEU A 48 -7.32 5.67 -3.22
N VAL A 49 -8.41 5.56 -2.43
CA VAL A 49 -9.73 5.19 -2.94
C VAL A 49 -10.22 6.19 -4.00
N TYR A 50 -10.04 7.48 -3.78
CA TYR A 50 -10.46 8.51 -4.73
C TYR A 50 -9.73 8.37 -6.08
N MET A 51 -8.42 8.15 -6.05
CA MET A 51 -7.61 8.12 -7.25
C MET A 51 -7.66 6.77 -7.99
N THR A 52 -7.79 5.64 -7.29
CA THR A 52 -7.81 4.29 -7.91
C THR A 52 -9.21 3.74 -8.12
N ARG A 53 -10.21 4.31 -7.44
CA ARG A 53 -11.56 3.74 -7.31
C ARG A 53 -11.57 2.35 -6.66
N GLN A 54 -10.48 1.97 -5.99
CA GLN A 54 -10.33 0.67 -5.31
C GLN A 54 -10.21 0.86 -3.81
N THR A 55 -10.89 -0.01 -3.06
CA THR A 55 -10.84 -0.06 -1.59
C THR A 55 -9.98 -1.20 -1.06
N THR A 56 -9.54 -2.11 -1.94
CA THR A 56 -8.73 -3.27 -1.61
C THR A 56 -7.23 -2.95 -1.63
N MET A 57 -6.44 -3.81 -0.99
CA MET A 57 -4.97 -3.79 -1.03
C MET A 57 -4.46 -5.12 -1.60
N PRO A 58 -3.27 -5.15 -2.25
CA PRO A 58 -2.34 -4.03 -2.45
C PRO A 58 -2.77 -3.07 -3.56
N GLN A 59 -2.33 -1.81 -3.47
CA GLN A 59 -2.43 -0.83 -4.57
C GLN A 59 -1.03 -0.38 -4.97
N VAL A 60 -0.68 -0.55 -6.24
CA VAL A 60 0.64 -0.16 -6.79
C VAL A 60 0.47 1.11 -7.62
N ARG A 61 1.32 2.10 -7.38
CA ARG A 61 1.39 3.35 -8.13
C ARG A 61 2.80 3.59 -8.68
N PRO A 62 2.95 4.18 -9.88
CA PRO A 62 4.22 4.71 -10.32
C PRO A 62 4.74 5.74 -9.31
#